data_AF-A0A6C0DP96-F1
#
_entry.id   AF-A0A6C0DP96-F1
#
_cell.length_a   1.000
_cell.length_b   1.000
_cell.length_c   1.000
_cell.angle_alpha   90.00
_cell.angle_beta   90.00
_cell.angle_gamma   90.00
#
_symmetry.space_group_name_H-M   'P 1'
#
loop_
_entity.id
_entity.type
_entity.pdbx_description
1 polymer ?
#
loop_
_entity_poly.entity_id
_entity_poly.type
_entity_poly.pdbx_seq_one_letter_code
_entity_poly.pdbx_strand_id
1 'polypeptide(L)'
;MVSANIVKAVPVRFIKNSILPVCNTCVFFEPMVPKSMKAPRCNKFGEKNIITGKITYEVAEYCRQNQNLCGTVGNYYVQNT
;
A
#
# COMPACT_ATOMS: atom_id res chain seq x y z
N MET A 1 -43.19 29.05 -26.29
CA MET A 1 -42.96 28.10 -25.18
C MET A 1 -41.51 27.65 -25.27
N VAL A 2 -40.66 28.06 -24.33
CA VAL A 2 -39.21 27.76 -24.37
C VAL A 2 -38.96 26.48 -23.58
N SER A 3 -38.60 25.41 -24.27
CA SER A 3 -38.24 24.13 -23.63
C SER A 3 -36.93 24.28 -22.86
N ALA A 4 -36.97 24.10 -21.55
CA ALA A 4 -35.78 24.06 -20.72
C ALA A 4 -34.97 22.78 -21.02
N ASN A 5 -33.75 22.94 -21.52
CA ASN A 5 -32.79 21.84 -21.64
C ASN A 5 -32.30 21.47 -20.23
N ILE A 6 -32.80 20.36 -19.69
CA ILE A 6 -32.34 19.81 -18.42
C ILE A 6 -31.03 19.04 -18.68
N VAL A 7 -29.90 19.69 -18.44
CA VAL A 7 -28.59 19.00 -18.42
C VAL A 7 -28.52 18.20 -17.12
N LYS A 8 -28.68 16.88 -17.21
CA LYS A 8 -28.47 15.98 -16.06
C LYS A 8 -26.99 15.98 -15.70
N ALA A 9 -26.67 16.40 -14.48
CA ALA A 9 -25.31 16.29 -13.94
C ALA A 9 -24.90 14.81 -13.84
N VAL A 10 -23.81 14.44 -14.52
CA VAL A 10 -23.22 13.11 -14.38
C VAL A 10 -22.44 13.08 -13.07
N PRO A 11 -22.68 12.12 -12.16
CA PRO A 11 -21.91 12.03 -10.93
C PRO A 11 -20.45 11.73 -11.26
N VAL A 12 -19.55 12.62 -10.83
CA VAL A 12 -18.10 12.44 -10.96
C VAL A 12 -17.68 11.24 -10.11
N ARG A 13 -17.10 10.22 -10.75
CA ARG A 13 -16.49 9.09 -10.05
C ARG A 13 -15.04 9.44 -9.73
N PHE A 14 -14.65 9.34 -8.47
CA PHE A 14 -13.25 9.47 -8.06
C PHE A 14 -12.84 8.29 -7.19
N ILE A 15 -11.59 7.87 -7.32
CA ILE A 15 -11.00 6.83 -6.47
C ILE A 15 -10.39 7.52 -5.27
N LYS A 16 -10.89 7.21 -4.07
CA LYS A 16 -10.27 7.69 -2.83
C LYS A 16 -8.82 7.21 -2.77
N ASN A 17 -7.91 8.08 -2.35
CA ASN A 17 -6.48 7.79 -2.18
C ASN A 17 -5.70 7.48 -3.47
N SER A 18 -6.22 7.85 -4.65
CA SER A 18 -5.51 7.61 -5.93
C SER A 18 -4.13 8.26 -6.02
N ILE A 19 -3.87 9.28 -5.19
CA ILE A 19 -2.59 9.99 -5.11
C ILE A 19 -1.63 9.41 -4.07
N LEU A 20 -2.08 8.46 -3.24
CA LEU A 20 -1.23 7.88 -2.19
C LEU A 20 -0.28 6.83 -2.79
N PRO A 21 0.92 6.67 -2.21
CA PRO A 21 1.89 5.72 -2.72
C PRO A 21 1.39 4.27 -2.61
N VAL A 22 1.77 3.43 -3.56
CA VAL A 22 1.45 1.99 -3.57
C VAL A 22 2.67 1.18 -3.12
N CYS A 23 2.46 0.08 -2.40
CA CYS A 23 3.60 -0.74 -1.92
C CYS A 23 4.44 -1.31 -3.06
N ASN A 24 3.84 -1.73 -4.18
CA ASN A 24 4.57 -2.36 -5.28
C ASN A 24 5.58 -1.46 -6.01
N THR A 25 5.54 -0.15 -5.77
CA THR A 25 6.51 0.83 -6.28
C THR A 25 7.51 1.28 -5.20
N CYS A 26 7.45 0.70 -4.00
CA CYS A 26 8.35 1.03 -2.89
C CYS A 26 9.61 0.15 -2.92
N VAL A 27 10.78 0.74 -2.64
CA VAL A 27 12.07 0.00 -2.54
C VAL A 27 12.07 -1.11 -1.49
N PHE A 28 11.23 -1.00 -0.47
CA PHE A 28 11.17 -1.95 0.64
C PHE A 28 10.18 -3.09 0.39
N PHE A 29 9.43 -3.07 -0.72
CA PHE A 29 8.41 -4.06 -0.98
C PHE A 29 9.02 -5.33 -1.59
N GLU A 30 8.75 -6.45 -0.94
CA GLU A 30 9.08 -7.76 -1.47
C GLU A 30 7.79 -8.42 -1.99
N PRO A 31 7.67 -8.66 -3.30
CA PRO A 31 6.48 -9.26 -3.88
C PRO A 31 6.30 -10.71 -3.43
N MET A 32 5.07 -11.21 -3.53
CA MET A 32 4.79 -12.63 -3.32
C MET A 32 5.61 -13.46 -4.30
N VAL A 33 6.36 -14.44 -3.79
CA VAL A 33 7.02 -15.45 -4.63
C VAL A 33 6.00 -16.56 -4.92
N PRO A 34 5.56 -16.76 -6.18
CA PRO A 34 4.42 -17.64 -6.52
C PRO A 34 4.55 -19.07 -6.01
N LYS A 35 5.77 -19.62 -6.02
CA LYS A 35 6.05 -20.99 -5.57
C LYS A 35 5.97 -21.20 -4.06
N SER A 36 5.98 -20.12 -3.29
CA SER A 36 6.11 -20.18 -1.82
C SER A 36 4.81 -19.92 -1.06
N MET A 37 3.75 -19.47 -1.75
CA MET A 37 2.51 -18.95 -1.15
C MET A 37 2.74 -17.91 -0.03
N LYS A 38 3.91 -17.28 0.02
CA LYS A 38 4.22 -16.26 1.03
C LYS A 38 3.56 -14.95 0.64
N ALA A 39 2.77 -14.38 1.56
CA ALA A 39 2.24 -13.04 1.41
C ALA A 39 3.36 -12.01 1.15
N PRO A 40 3.10 -10.94 0.36
CA PRO A 40 4.07 -9.88 0.15
C PRO A 40 4.56 -9.26 1.46
N ARG A 41 5.85 -8.96 1.53
CA ARG A 41 6.51 -8.46 2.74
C ARG A 41 6.99 -7.01 2.57
N CYS A 42 7.20 -6.35 3.70
CA CYS A 42 7.86 -5.05 3.77
C CYS A 42 9.18 -5.20 4.50
N ASN A 43 10.30 -5.08 3.80
CA ASN A 43 11.64 -5.28 4.35
C ASN A 43 12.15 -4.08 5.17
N LYS A 44 11.32 -3.05 5.36
CA LYS A 44 11.58 -1.94 6.27
C LYS A 44 11.39 -2.33 7.74
N PHE A 45 10.40 -3.19 8.01
CA PHE A 45 9.97 -3.53 9.36
C PHE A 45 10.12 -5.02 9.58
N GLY A 46 10.78 -5.39 10.66
CA GLY A 46 10.94 -6.78 11.03
C GLY A 46 11.56 -6.90 12.40
N GLU A 47 11.50 -8.11 12.91
CA GLU A 47 12.04 -8.48 14.21
C GLU A 47 13.19 -9.47 14.04
N LYS A 48 14.32 -9.17 14.68
CA LYS A 48 15.45 -10.09 14.75
C LYS A 48 15.30 -10.95 16.00
N ASN A 49 15.25 -12.26 15.82
CA ASN A 49 15.32 -13.19 16.93
C ASN A 49 16.71 -13.10 17.61
N ILE A 50 16.72 -12.82 18.92
CA ILE A 50 17.96 -12.55 19.67
C ILE A 50 18.86 -13.78 19.86
N ILE A 51 18.32 -15.00 19.76
CA ILE A 51 19.07 -16.25 19.96
C ILE A 51 19.65 -16.73 18.63
N THR A 52 18.83 -16.78 17.58
CA THR A 52 19.17 -17.37 16.28
C THR A 52 19.70 -16.36 15.27
N GLY A 53 19.51 -15.06 15.53
CA GLY A 53 19.84 -13.98 14.60
C GLY A 53 18.91 -13.87 13.38
N LYS A 54 17.92 -14.75 13.24
CA LYS A 54 16.97 -14.74 12.12
C LYS A 54 16.09 -13.50 12.15
N ILE A 55 15.97 -12.81 11.02
CA ILE A 55 15.08 -11.66 10.84
C ILE A 55 13.78 -12.13 10.18
N THR A 56 12.64 -11.73 10.74
CA THR A 56 11.32 -11.94 10.15
C THR A 56 10.71 -10.58 9.83
N TYR A 57 10.45 -10.33 8.55
CA TYR A 57 9.85 -9.08 8.09
C TYR A 57 8.33 -9.11 8.17
N GLU A 58 7.73 -7.93 8.33
CA GLU A 58 6.29 -7.76 8.42
C GLU A 58 5.59 -7.95 7.08
N VAL A 59 4.31 -8.33 7.13
CA VAL A 59 3.46 -8.39 5.94
C VAL A 59 3.19 -6.97 5.46
N ALA A 60 3.30 -6.72 4.15
CA ALA A 60 3.17 -5.38 3.59
C ALA A 60 1.77 -4.77 3.85
N GLU A 61 0.73 -5.60 3.82
CA GLU A 61 -0.64 -5.20 4.15
C GLU A 61 -0.75 -4.75 5.62
N TYR A 62 -0.21 -5.54 6.55
CA TYR A 62 -0.20 -5.19 7.97
C TYR A 62 0.50 -3.84 8.22
N CYS A 63 1.62 -3.60 7.53
CA CYS A 63 2.32 -2.32 7.61
C CYS A 63 1.45 -1.13 7.19
N ARG A 64 0.54 -1.30 6.21
CA ARG A 64 -0.38 -0.24 5.75
C ARG A 64 -1.58 -0.04 6.67
N GLN A 65 -2.00 -1.06 7.39
CA GLN A 65 -3.10 -0.99 8.36
C GLN A 65 -2.65 -0.42 9.71
N ASN A 66 -1.35 -0.53 10.03
CA ASN A 66 -0.78 -0.03 11.28
C ASN A 66 -0.19 1.38 11.12
N GLN A 67 -0.73 2.36 11.86
CA GLN A 67 -0.28 3.76 11.82
C GLN A 67 1.13 3.97 12.40
N ASN A 68 1.61 3.04 13.24
CA ASN A 68 2.98 3.07 13.77
C ASN A 68 4.01 2.54 12.76
N LEU A 69 3.56 1.98 11.63
CA LEU A 69 4.40 1.48 10.53
C LEU A 69 4.20 2.37 9.28
N CYS A 70 4.02 1.78 8.09
CA CYS A 70 3.73 2.56 6.88
C CYS A 70 2.45 3.38 7.01
N GLY A 71 1.42 2.87 7.69
CA GLY A 71 0.10 3.51 7.72
C GLY A 71 -0.54 3.66 6.34
N THR A 72 -1.75 4.22 6.30
CA THR A 72 -2.51 4.37 5.05
C THR A 72 -1.85 5.35 4.09
N VAL A 73 -1.15 6.36 4.62
CA VAL A 73 -0.45 7.39 3.84
C VAL A 73 0.94 6.97 3.35
N GLY A 74 1.49 5.87 3.86
CA GLY A 74 2.82 5.40 3.45
C GLY A 74 3.95 6.25 4.04
N ASN A 75 3.93 6.49 5.35
CA ASN A 75 4.89 7.30 6.12
C ASN A 75 6.37 7.03 5.81
N TYR A 76 6.69 5.79 5.43
CA TYR A 76 8.06 5.33 5.14
C TYR A 76 8.24 4.92 3.67
N TYR A 77 7.42 5.46 2.78
CA TYR A 77 7.50 5.20 1.36
C TYR A 77 8.76 5.80 0.76
N VAL A 78 9.49 4.99 0.00
CA VAL A 78 10.60 5.43 -0.85
C VAL A 78 10.40 4.78 -2.21
N GLN A 79 10.29 5.62 -3.24
CA GLN A 79 10.07 5.20 -4.63
C GLN A 79 11.24 4.35 -5.12
N ASN A 80 10.94 3.21 -5.75
CA ASN A 80 11.93 2.43 -6.47
C ASN A 80 12.32 3.19 -7.75
N THR A 81 13.62 3.41 -7.93
CA THR A 81 14.22 4.13 -9.09
C THR A 81 14.65 3.16 -10.17
#